data_AF-A0A4R3GT33-F1
#
_entry.id   AF-A0A4R3GT33-F1
#
_cell.length_a   1.000
_cell.length_b   1.000
_cell.length_c   1.000
_cell.angle_alpha   90.00
_cell.angle_beta   90.00
_cell.angle_gamma   90.00
#
_symmetry.space_group_name_H-M   'P 1'
#
loop_
_entity.id
_entity.type
_entity.pdbx_description
1 polymer ?
#
loop_
_entity_poly.entity_id
_entity_poly.type
_entity_poly.pdbx_seq_one_letter_code
_entity_poly.pdbx_strand_id
1 'polypeptide(L)' 'MTQINPAPSRHDPRYDWTLAEVEALFDRPFMELVFQAAAVHRAGFDPSEVQLSQLLSVKTGGCAENCGYCSQSAHFKTGL' A
#
# COMPACT_ATOMS: atom_id res chain seq x y z
N MET A 1 40.41 -14.70 0.10
CA MET A 1 39.90 -14.36 1.45
C MET A 1 38.43 -14.03 1.30
N THR A 2 37.61 -14.84 1.93
CA THR A 2 36.22 -15.17 1.61
C THR A 2 35.29 -13.95 1.63
N GLN A 3 34.57 -13.72 0.53
CA GLN A 3 33.39 -12.85 0.49
C GLN A 3 32.30 -13.51 1.35
N ILE A 4 32.00 -12.92 2.50
CA ILE A 4 30.82 -13.27 3.30
C ILE A 4 29.64 -12.65 2.57
N ASN A 5 28.90 -13.43 1.78
CA ASN A 5 27.55 -13.02 1.40
C ASN A 5 26.71 -13.00 2.68
N PRO A 6 26.20 -11.84 3.13
CA PRO A 6 25.27 -11.84 4.25
C PRO A 6 24.02 -12.62 3.81
N ALA A 7 23.54 -13.52 4.68
CA ALA A 7 22.23 -14.13 4.50
C ALA A 7 21.17 -13.01 4.41
N PRO A 8 20.12 -13.15 3.58
CA PRO A 8 19.07 -12.14 3.48
C PRO A 8 18.54 -11.83 4.89
N SER A 9 18.45 -10.54 5.19
CA SER A 9 17.92 -10.09 6.47
C SER A 9 16.48 -10.60 6.58
N ARG A 10 16.00 -10.94 7.78
CA ARG A 10 14.61 -11.38 8.00
C ARG A 10 13.55 -10.32 7.64
N HIS A 11 13.98 -9.17 7.12
CA HIS A 11 13.19 -7.99 6.78
C HIS A 11 13.20 -7.65 5.29
N ASP A 12 13.83 -8.46 4.45
CA ASP A 12 13.73 -8.25 3.01
C ASP A 12 12.30 -8.61 2.55
N PRO A 13 11.63 -7.75 1.76
CA PRO A 13 10.28 -8.01 1.29
C PRO A 13 10.25 -9.27 0.40
N ARG A 14 9.29 -10.16 0.66
CA ARG A 14 8.99 -11.31 -0.21
C ARG A 14 8.09 -10.90 -1.37
N TYR A 15 8.24 -11.58 -2.52
CA TYR A 15 7.55 -11.25 -3.77
C TYR A 15 6.72 -12.41 -4.36
N ASP A 16 6.67 -13.55 -3.67
CA ASP A 16 6.11 -14.83 -4.12
C ASP A 16 4.78 -15.16 -3.42
N TRP A 17 3.92 -14.16 -3.21
CA TRP A 17 2.62 -14.35 -2.56
C TRP A 17 1.66 -15.14 -3.45
N THR A 18 1.05 -16.16 -2.88
CA THR A 18 -0.11 -16.83 -3.46
C THR A 18 -1.42 -16.14 -3.05
N LEU A 19 -2.49 -16.34 -3.82
CA LEU A 19 -3.81 -15.79 -3.50
C LEU A 19 -4.29 -16.24 -2.11
N ALA A 20 -4.15 -17.53 -1.81
CA ALA A 20 -4.58 -18.11 -0.53
C ALA A 20 -3.82 -17.52 0.68
N GLU A 21 -2.53 -17.22 0.54
CA GLU A 21 -1.78 -16.55 1.61
C GLU A 21 -2.27 -15.13 1.87
N VAL A 22 -2.67 -14.40 0.81
CA VAL A 22 -3.24 -13.06 0.94
C VAL A 22 -4.64 -13.13 1.56
N GLU A 23 -5.50 -14.03 1.11
CA GLU A 23 -6.84 -14.25 1.68
C GLU A 23 -6.77 -14.55 3.18
N ALA A 24 -5.81 -15.38 3.60
CA ALA A 24 -5.57 -15.67 5.02
C ALA A 24 -5.18 -14.43 5.86
N LEU A 25 -4.63 -13.36 5.25
CA LEU A 25 -4.42 -12.09 5.95
C LEU A 25 -5.75 -11.33 6.15
N PHE A 26 -6.63 -11.34 5.15
CA PHE A 26 -7.95 -10.70 5.24
C PHE A 26 -8.87 -11.41 6.25
N ASP A 27 -8.74 -12.73 6.37
CA ASP A 27 -9.52 -13.54 7.32
C ASP A 27 -9.02 -13.45 8.77
N ARG A 28 -7.88 -12.80 9.01
CA ARG A 28 -7.30 -12.67 10.36
C ARG A 28 -8.16 -11.76 11.24
N PRO A 29 -8.27 -12.03 12.57
CA PRO A 29 -8.86 -11.07 13.50
C PRO A 29 -8.22 -9.69 13.35
N PHE A 30 -9.05 -8.67 13.13
CA PHE A 30 -8.59 -7.36 12.71
C PHE A 30 -7.48 -6.78 13.61
N MET A 31 -7.63 -6.89 14.93
CA MET A 31 -6.63 -6.35 15.88
C MET A 31 -5.30 -7.11 15.85
N GLU A 32 -5.31 -8.42 15.57
CA GLU A 32 -4.10 -9.21 15.37
C GLU A 32 -3.37 -8.79 14.09
N LEU A 33 -4.12 -8.50 13.02
CA LEU A 33 -3.56 -8.00 11.77
C LEU A 33 -2.93 -6.61 11.95
N VAL A 34 -3.60 -5.70 12.66
CA VAL A 34 -3.08 -4.35 12.94
C VAL A 34 -1.79 -4.42 13.78
N PHE A 35 -1.75 -5.27 14.81
CA PHE A 35 -0.54 -5.45 15.61
C PHE A 35 0.63 -5.99 14.78
N GLN A 36 0.38 -7.02 13.95
CA GLN A 36 1.40 -7.54 13.04
C GLN A 36 1.88 -6.47 12.04
N ALA A 37 0.97 -5.69 11.47
CA ALA A 37 1.31 -4.62 10.53
C ALA A 37 2.19 -3.56 11.19
N ALA A 38 1.90 -3.17 12.43
CA ALA A 38 2.74 -2.23 13.19
C ALA A 38 4.14 -2.79 13.45
N ALA A 39 4.26 -4.09 13.75
CA ALA A 39 5.56 -4.74 13.95
C ALA A 39 6.39 -4.76 12.66
N VAL A 40 5.77 -5.09 11.52
CA VAL A 40 6.44 -5.05 10.20
C VAL A 40 6.85 -3.63 9.84
N HIS A 41 5.98 -2.63 10.05
CA HIS A 41 6.29 -1.23 9.76
C HIS A 41 7.50 -0.73 10.57
N ARG A 42 7.55 -1.00 11.89
CA ARG A 42 8.67 -0.64 12.76
C ARG A 42 9.99 -1.33 12.40
N ALA A 43 9.92 -2.50 11.77
CA ALA A 43 11.11 -3.22 11.33
C ALA A 43 11.66 -2.70 9.99
N GLY A 44 10.80 -2.09 9.15
CA GLY A 44 11.18 -1.57 7.84
C GLY A 44 11.36 -0.05 7.75
N PHE A 45 10.81 0.72 8.70
CA PHE A 45 10.75 2.18 8.66
C PHE A 45 11.02 2.78 10.04
N ASP A 46 11.48 4.04 10.07
CA ASP A 46 11.51 4.83 11.30
C ASP A 46 10.07 5.13 11.74
N PRO A 47 9.61 4.64 12.91
CA PRO A 47 8.22 4.82 13.35
C PRO A 47 7.88 6.26 13.76
N SER A 48 8.86 7.15 13.83
CA SER A 48 8.68 8.57 14.15
C SER A 48 8.66 9.47 12.91
N GLU A 49 8.96 8.92 11.74
CA GLU A 49 8.97 9.67 10.48
C GLU A 49 7.68 9.43 9.68
N VAL A 50 7.23 10.48 8.98
CA VAL A 50 6.11 10.41 8.04
C VAL A 50 6.50 11.13 6.75
N GLN A 51 6.21 10.50 5.61
CA GLN A 51 6.45 11.09 4.29
C GLN A 51 5.37 12.15 3.98
N LEU A 52 5.79 13.33 3.51
CA LEU A 52 4.90 14.41 3.10
C LEU A 52 4.91 14.61 1.59
N SER A 53 3.73 14.54 0.98
CA SER A 53 3.51 14.79 -0.46
C SER A 53 2.46 15.87 -0.67
N GLN A 54 2.69 16.76 -1.64
CA GLN A 54 1.68 17.71 -2.11
C GLN A 54 1.33 17.39 -3.56
N LEU A 55 0.03 17.34 -3.86
CA LEU A 55 -0.49 17.16 -5.21
C LEU A 55 -1.39 18.33 -5.61
N LEU A 56 -1.46 18.59 -6.92
CA LEU A 56 -2.36 19.56 -7.53
C LEU A 56 -3.04 18.92 -8.74
N SER A 57 -4.36 19.07 -8.83
CA SER A 57 -5.10 18.71 -10.04
C SER A 57 -4.90 19.80 -11.09
N VAL A 58 -3.97 19.57 -12.03
CA VAL A 58 -3.66 20.54 -13.10
C VAL A 58 -4.86 20.82 -14.01
N LYS A 59 -5.74 19.82 -14.17
CA LYS A 59 -7.03 19.93 -14.84
C LYS A 59 -8.04 19.08 -14.08
N THR A 60 -9.16 19.70 -13.74
CA THR A 60 -10.24 19.05 -12.98
C THR A 60 -11.49 18.91 -13.84
N GLY A 61 -12.12 17.72 -13.77
CA GLY A 61 -13.40 17.45 -14.40
C GLY A 61 -13.32 17.08 -15.88
N GLY A 62 -14.47 16.69 -16.44
CA GLY A 62 -14.59 16.31 -17.86
C GLY A 62 -13.74 15.11 -18.27
N CYS A 63 -13.44 14.21 -17.32
CA CYS A 63 -12.64 13.01 -17.56
C CYS A 63 -13.43 12.05 -18.46
N ALA A 64 -12.82 11.53 -19.53
CA ALA A 64 -13.50 10.69 -20.53
C ALA A 64 -13.73 9.26 -20.04
N GLU A 65 -12.98 8.85 -19.03
CA GLU A 65 -13.01 7.55 -18.40
C GLU A 65 -14.24 7.39 -17.51
N ASN A 66 -14.77 6.17 -17.46
CA ASN A 66 -15.99 5.83 -16.72
C ASN A 66 -15.68 5.13 -15.38
N CYS A 67 -14.78 5.70 -14.58
CA CYS A 67 -14.46 5.15 -13.28
C CYS A 67 -15.61 5.41 -12.30
N GLY A 68 -16.31 4.35 -11.86
CA GLY A 68 -17.54 4.45 -11.04
C GLY A 68 -17.40 5.14 -9.68
N TYR A 69 -16.18 5.40 -9.23
CA TYR A 69 -15.87 6.11 -7.98
C TYR A 69 -15.32 7.53 -8.21
N CYS A 70 -14.97 7.89 -9.45
CA CYS A 70 -14.27 9.15 -9.72
C CYS A 70 -15.27 10.29 -9.93
N SER A 71 -15.20 11.31 -9.08
CA SER A 71 -16.06 12.50 -9.19
C SER A 71 -15.79 13.34 -10.45
N GLN A 72 -14.68 13.11 -11.14
CA GLN A 72 -14.30 13.87 -12.34
C GLN A 72 -14.80 13.23 -13.64
N SER A 73 -15.34 12.01 -13.57
CA SER A 73 -15.85 11.30 -14.73
C SER A 73 -17.05 12.03 -15.34
N ALA A 74 -16.99 12.31 -16.64
CA ALA A 74 -18.07 12.97 -17.38
C ALA A 74 -19.33 12.10 -17.53
N HIS A 75 -19.26 10.82 -17.15
CA HIS A 75 -20.37 9.87 -17.24
C HIS A 75 -21.36 9.99 -16.06
N PHE A 76 -20.97 10.68 -14.98
CA PHE A 76 -21.78 10.81 -13.76
C PHE A 76 -22.04 12.27 -13.39
N LYS A 77 -23.18 12.54 -12.74
CA LYS A 77 -23.52 13.86 -12.20
C LYS A 77 -22.99 13.99 -10.78
N THR A 78 -21.80 14.58 -10.64
CA THR A 78 -21.04 14.60 -9.37
C THR A 78 -20.97 15.99 -8.74
N GLY A 79 -21.47 17.02 -9.44
CA GLY A 79 -21.36 18.42 -9.01
C GLY A 79 -20.00 19.06 -9.34
N LEU A 80 -19.20 18.37 -10.16
CA LEU A 80 -17.94 18.81 -10.75
C LEU A 80 -18.09 19.07 -12.25
#